data_AF-A0AAN0R602-F1
#
_entry.id   AF-A0AAN0R602-F1
#
_cell.length_a   1.000
_cell.length_b   1.000
_cell.length_c   1.000
_cell.angle_alpha   90.00
_cell.angle_beta   90.00
_cell.angle_gamma   90.00
#
_symmetry.space_group_name_H-M   'P 1'
#
loop_
_entity.id
_entity.type
_entity.pdbx_description
1 polymer ?
#
loop_
_entity_poly.entity_id
_entity_poly.type
_entity_poly.pdbx_seq_one_letter_code
_entity_poly.pdbx_strand_id
1 'polypeptide(L)'
;MAAMAGGVAQADERDVWMFAQWAGDHQTRPFREMLVDARLYGVVPIAQLLRSASDWRVCRASPFAVPPISHWPAVRSTLSLLKTLDQQGILRQYEVVSAYREPGLNACAGGAVGSAHTRAFAVDILLPRWADPQPLCRFWQQHGQAWNMGLGRYPTGRIHIDTAGYRTWGGDGGAGSSFCIKPS
;
A
#
# COMPACT_ATOMS: atom_id res chain seq x y z
N MET A 1 -35.38 2.02 10.02
CA MET A 1 -34.26 1.19 10.53
C MET A 1 -33.49 0.67 9.33
N ALA A 2 -32.36 1.31 8.99
CA ALA A 2 -31.50 0.83 7.90
C ALA A 2 -30.52 -0.18 8.50
N ALA A 3 -30.59 -1.42 8.02
CA ALA A 3 -29.67 -2.47 8.39
C ALA A 3 -28.27 -2.11 7.87
N MET A 4 -27.35 -1.80 8.79
CA MET A 4 -25.92 -1.77 8.52
C MET A 4 -25.49 -3.21 8.27
N ALA A 5 -25.48 -3.65 7.00
CA ALA A 5 -24.82 -4.87 6.61
C ALA A 5 -23.32 -4.67 6.89
N GLY A 6 -22.87 -5.19 8.03
CA GLY A 6 -21.46 -5.27 8.38
C GLY A 6 -20.77 -6.14 7.35
N GLY A 7 -20.20 -5.51 6.33
CA GLY A 7 -19.39 -6.18 5.32
C GLY A 7 -18.28 -6.95 6.02
N VAL A 8 -18.31 -8.27 5.91
CA VAL A 8 -17.11 -9.07 6.06
C VAL A 8 -16.11 -8.48 5.07
N ALA A 9 -14.88 -8.16 5.53
CA ALA A 9 -13.82 -7.76 4.62
C ALA A 9 -13.65 -8.91 3.62
N GLN A 10 -14.20 -8.75 2.42
CA GLN A 10 -14.09 -9.75 1.38
C GLN A 10 -12.62 -9.78 0.98
N ALA A 11 -12.02 -10.98 0.98
CA ALA A 11 -10.66 -11.15 0.47
C ALA A 11 -10.58 -10.53 -0.93
N ASP A 12 -9.49 -9.82 -1.20
CA ASP A 12 -9.32 -9.14 -2.49
C ASP A 12 -9.42 -10.16 -3.63
N GLU A 13 -10.27 -9.88 -4.63
CA GLU A 13 -10.57 -10.81 -5.73
C GLU A 13 -9.35 -11.14 -6.61
N ARG A 14 -8.28 -10.34 -6.52
CA ARG A 14 -7.02 -10.55 -7.23
C ARG A 14 -6.15 -11.55 -6.48
N ASP A 15 -6.53 -12.81 -6.57
CA ASP A 15 -5.83 -13.94 -5.96
C ASP A 15 -4.56 -14.35 -6.74
N VAL A 16 -3.91 -15.43 -6.27
CA VAL A 16 -2.70 -15.96 -6.90
C VAL A 16 -2.95 -16.53 -8.29
N TRP A 17 -4.16 -17.03 -8.57
CA TRP A 17 -4.51 -17.61 -9.88
C TRP A 17 -4.68 -16.51 -10.92
N MET A 18 -5.41 -15.45 -10.57
CA MET A 18 -5.55 -14.27 -11.42
C MET A 18 -4.19 -13.64 -11.68
N PHE A 19 -3.33 -13.56 -10.65
CA PHE A 19 -1.96 -13.09 -10.82
C PHE A 19 -1.15 -13.98 -11.77
N ALA A 20 -1.25 -15.31 -11.65
CA ALA A 20 -0.52 -16.23 -12.51
C ALA A 20 -0.94 -16.10 -13.98
N GLN A 21 -2.24 -15.95 -14.25
CA GLN A 21 -2.75 -15.68 -15.60
C GLN A 21 -2.19 -14.36 -16.14
N TRP A 22 -2.29 -13.28 -15.37
CA TRP A 22 -1.77 -11.97 -15.78
C TRP A 22 -0.25 -12.01 -16.03
N ALA A 23 0.51 -12.65 -15.13
CA ALA A 23 1.96 -12.74 -15.23
C ALA A 23 2.44 -13.65 -16.39
N GLY A 24 1.57 -14.50 -16.94
CA GLY A 24 1.88 -15.31 -18.13
C GLY A 24 2.16 -14.45 -19.37
N ASP A 25 1.48 -13.31 -19.48
CA ASP A 25 1.57 -12.41 -20.64
C ASP A 25 2.32 -11.10 -20.34
N HIS A 26 2.88 -10.93 -19.13
CA HIS A 26 3.55 -9.70 -18.68
C HIS A 26 4.96 -9.98 -18.12
N GLN A 27 5.94 -9.18 -18.54
CA GLN A 27 7.32 -9.31 -18.10
C GLN A 27 7.48 -8.90 -16.62
N THR A 28 7.48 -9.88 -15.70
CA THR A 28 7.70 -9.63 -14.25
C THR A 28 9.10 -9.98 -13.77
N ARG A 29 9.90 -10.68 -14.59
CA ARG A 29 11.21 -11.22 -14.19
C ARG A 29 12.21 -10.17 -13.70
N PRO A 30 12.48 -9.05 -14.42
CA PRO A 30 13.45 -8.05 -13.98
C PRO A 30 13.08 -7.41 -12.65
N PHE A 31 11.78 -7.22 -12.41
CA PHE A 31 11.29 -6.70 -11.13
C PHE A 31 11.55 -7.70 -9.99
N ARG A 32 11.30 -9.00 -10.22
CA ARG A 32 11.58 -10.05 -9.24
C ARG A 32 13.09 -10.16 -8.93
N GLU A 33 13.93 -10.09 -9.96
CA GLU A 33 15.40 -10.09 -9.80
C GLU A 33 15.86 -8.90 -8.97
N MET A 34 15.37 -7.69 -9.25
CA MET A 34 15.66 -6.50 -8.42
C MET A 34 15.28 -6.70 -6.95
N LEU A 35 14.14 -7.32 -6.66
CA LEU A 35 13.72 -7.61 -5.28
C LEU A 35 14.65 -8.63 -4.60
N VAL A 36 15.10 -9.65 -5.33
CA VAL A 36 16.03 -10.67 -4.81
C VAL A 36 17.38 -10.03 -4.50
N ASP A 37 17.94 -9.26 -5.43
CA ASP A 37 19.22 -8.57 -5.27
C ASP A 37 19.21 -7.59 -4.09
N ALA A 38 18.08 -6.89 -3.90
CA ALA A 38 17.88 -5.99 -2.78
C ALA A 38 17.60 -6.70 -1.44
N ARG A 39 17.46 -8.04 -1.42
CA ARG A 39 17.03 -8.85 -0.25
C ARG A 39 15.67 -8.43 0.30
N LEU A 40 14.76 -8.06 -0.60
CA LEU A 40 13.40 -7.61 -0.33
C LEU A 40 12.33 -8.54 -0.93
N TYR A 41 12.73 -9.54 -1.70
CA TYR A 41 11.83 -10.59 -2.15
C TYR A 41 11.20 -11.30 -0.94
N GLY A 42 9.88 -11.45 -0.96
CA GLY A 42 9.12 -12.12 0.10
C GLY A 42 8.69 -11.23 1.27
N VAL A 43 9.11 -9.95 1.34
CA VAL A 43 8.59 -9.00 2.34
C VAL A 43 7.08 -8.82 2.20
N VAL A 44 6.62 -8.74 0.95
CA VAL A 44 5.20 -8.81 0.57
C VAL A 44 5.07 -9.91 -0.49
N PRO A 45 4.02 -10.76 -0.43
CA PRO A 45 3.76 -11.72 -1.50
C PRO A 45 3.65 -11.02 -2.86
N ILE A 46 4.37 -11.51 -3.87
CA ILE A 46 4.49 -10.81 -5.17
C ILE A 46 3.13 -10.52 -5.83
N ALA A 47 2.17 -11.43 -5.67
CA ALA A 47 0.81 -11.26 -6.18
C ALA A 47 0.10 -10.06 -5.54
N GLN A 48 0.35 -9.78 -4.25
CA GLN A 48 -0.21 -8.61 -3.57
C GLN A 48 0.59 -7.34 -3.91
N LEU A 49 1.92 -7.44 -3.97
CA LEU A 49 2.81 -6.32 -4.25
C LEU A 49 2.56 -5.69 -5.64
N LEU A 50 2.08 -6.48 -6.59
CA LEU A 50 1.79 -6.03 -7.94
C LEU A 50 0.32 -5.66 -8.14
N ARG A 51 -0.54 -5.71 -7.12
CA ARG A 51 -1.93 -5.23 -7.24
C ARG A 51 -1.94 -3.74 -7.55
N SER A 52 -2.68 -3.38 -8.61
CA SER A 52 -2.96 -1.98 -8.93
C SER A 52 -4.04 -1.41 -7.98
N ALA A 53 -4.75 -0.34 -8.34
CA ALA A 53 -5.85 0.17 -7.53
C ALA A 53 -6.97 -0.88 -7.36
N SER A 54 -7.64 -0.91 -6.21
CA SER A 54 -8.79 -1.82 -5.99
C SER A 54 -9.95 -1.55 -6.98
N ASP A 55 -10.07 -0.32 -7.47
CA ASP A 55 -11.07 0.11 -8.45
C ASP A 55 -10.75 -0.30 -9.89
N TRP A 56 -9.69 -1.09 -10.12
CA TRP A 56 -9.24 -1.52 -11.47
C TRP A 56 -10.40 -1.99 -12.35
N ARG A 57 -11.35 -2.75 -11.79
CA ARG A 57 -12.48 -3.32 -12.52
C ARG A 57 -13.48 -2.27 -12.98
N VAL A 58 -13.87 -1.35 -12.09
CA VAL A 58 -14.77 -0.24 -12.42
C VAL A 58 -14.09 0.72 -13.40
N CYS A 59 -12.77 0.92 -13.24
CA CYS A 59 -11.94 1.72 -14.12
C CYS A 59 -11.52 1.03 -15.41
N ARG A 60 -11.92 -0.24 -15.64
CA ARG A 60 -11.54 -1.05 -16.81
C ARG A 60 -10.02 -1.06 -17.08
N ALA A 61 -9.24 -1.09 -16.01
CA ALA A 61 -7.77 -1.08 -16.05
C ALA A 61 -7.19 -2.44 -15.70
N SER A 62 -5.86 -2.59 -15.82
CA SER A 62 -5.17 -3.82 -15.42
C SER A 62 -5.30 -4.07 -13.90
N PRO A 63 -5.59 -5.30 -13.45
CA PRO A 63 -5.66 -5.66 -12.02
C PRO A 63 -4.29 -5.62 -11.33
N PHE A 64 -3.22 -5.77 -12.11
CA PHE A 64 -1.85 -5.73 -11.64
C PHE A 64 -0.99 -4.80 -12.50
N ALA A 65 0.10 -4.29 -11.94
CA ALA A 65 1.05 -3.44 -12.66
C ALA A 65 2.46 -3.58 -12.07
N VAL A 66 3.47 -3.69 -12.93
CA VAL A 66 4.87 -3.57 -12.54
C VAL A 66 5.23 -2.08 -12.48
N PRO A 67 5.79 -1.57 -11.36
CA PRO A 67 6.26 -0.20 -11.29
C PRO A 67 7.35 0.05 -12.34
N PRO A 68 7.34 1.20 -13.05
CA PRO A 68 8.44 1.63 -13.91
C PRO A 68 9.79 1.55 -13.20
N ILE A 69 10.86 1.28 -13.96
CA ILE A 69 12.23 1.12 -13.42
C ILE A 69 12.65 2.36 -12.61
N SER A 70 12.25 3.56 -13.03
CA SER A 70 12.49 4.81 -12.31
C SER A 70 11.94 4.83 -10.88
N HIS A 71 10.91 4.03 -10.58
CA HIS A 71 10.32 3.91 -9.24
C HIS A 71 10.96 2.81 -8.38
N TRP A 72 11.83 1.95 -8.93
CA TRP A 72 12.43 0.84 -8.18
C TRP A 72 13.24 1.27 -6.95
N PRO A 73 13.98 2.40 -6.93
CA PRO A 73 14.57 2.91 -5.70
C PRO A 73 13.53 3.14 -4.59
N ALA A 74 12.36 3.66 -4.94
CA ALA A 74 11.31 3.93 -3.98
C ALA A 74 10.54 2.67 -3.55
N VAL A 75 10.37 1.69 -4.46
CA VAL A 75 9.94 0.32 -4.11
C VAL A 75 10.85 -0.27 -3.05
N ARG A 76 12.17 -0.20 -3.25
CA ARG A 76 13.16 -0.72 -2.30
C ARG A 76 13.06 -0.04 -0.95
N SER A 77 12.88 1.27 -0.94
CA SER A 77 12.74 2.06 0.28
C SER A 77 11.47 1.69 1.07
N THR A 78 10.30 1.66 0.42
CA THR A 78 9.03 1.27 1.05
C THR A 78 9.06 -0.19 1.56
N LEU A 79 9.61 -1.13 0.80
CA LEU A 79 9.75 -2.51 1.26
C LEU A 79 10.78 -2.67 2.40
N SER A 80 11.84 -1.86 2.43
CA SER A 80 12.80 -1.85 3.53
C SER A 80 12.15 -1.34 4.83
N LEU A 81 11.28 -0.34 4.73
CA LEU A 81 10.45 0.11 5.84
C LEU A 81 9.51 -1.01 6.33
N LEU A 82 8.75 -1.66 5.43
CA LEU A 82 7.86 -2.78 5.82
C LEU A 82 8.63 -3.93 6.48
N LYS A 83 9.80 -4.29 5.94
CA LYS A 83 10.69 -5.30 6.54
C LYS A 83 11.13 -4.91 7.94
N THR A 84 11.48 -3.64 8.15
CA THR A 84 11.89 -3.11 9.46
C THR A 84 10.72 -3.18 10.45
N LEU A 85 9.52 -2.79 10.03
CA LEU A 85 8.31 -2.85 10.85
C LEU A 85 7.95 -4.29 11.25
N ASP A 86 8.09 -5.26 10.34
CA ASP A 86 7.89 -6.68 10.65
C ASP A 86 8.94 -7.19 11.65
N GLN A 87 10.22 -6.89 11.42
CA GLN A 87 11.32 -7.29 12.31
C GLN A 87 11.20 -6.72 13.73
N GLN A 88 10.61 -5.54 13.88
CA GLN A 88 10.32 -4.92 15.18
C GLN A 88 8.97 -5.40 15.79
N GLY A 89 8.25 -6.28 15.10
CA GLY A 89 6.95 -6.79 15.54
C GLY A 89 5.81 -5.77 15.47
N ILE A 90 6.00 -4.65 14.77
CA ILE A 90 5.05 -3.54 14.65
C ILE A 90 3.97 -3.85 13.61
N LEU A 91 4.36 -4.45 12.48
CA LEU A 91 3.46 -4.76 11.38
C LEU A 91 3.74 -6.17 10.82
N ARG A 92 3.08 -7.18 11.39
CA ARG A 92 3.35 -8.60 11.07
C ARG A 92 2.30 -9.25 10.18
N GLN A 93 1.02 -8.90 10.37
CA GLN A 93 -0.09 -9.48 9.63
C GLN A 93 -0.87 -8.37 8.95
N TYR A 94 -0.84 -8.39 7.62
CA TYR A 94 -1.52 -7.43 6.78
C TYR A 94 -1.69 -8.00 5.37
N GLU A 95 -2.60 -7.41 4.61
CA GLU A 95 -2.78 -7.68 3.19
C GLU A 95 -2.52 -6.40 2.39
N VAL A 96 -1.64 -6.45 1.39
CA VAL A 96 -1.49 -5.33 0.43
C VAL A 96 -2.61 -5.43 -0.61
N VAL A 97 -3.44 -4.40 -0.69
CA VAL A 97 -4.60 -4.33 -1.60
C VAL A 97 -4.45 -3.31 -2.71
N SER A 98 -3.38 -2.51 -2.67
CA SER A 98 -3.07 -1.53 -3.71
C SER A 98 -1.59 -1.15 -3.58
N ALA A 99 -0.87 -1.14 -4.69
CA ALA A 99 0.54 -0.76 -4.74
C ALA A 99 0.76 0.31 -5.82
N TYR A 100 1.61 0.06 -6.81
CA TYR A 100 1.79 1.00 -7.91
C TYR A 100 0.48 1.20 -8.70
N ARG A 101 0.19 2.45 -9.04
CA ARG A 101 -0.96 2.83 -9.88
C ARG A 101 -0.46 3.59 -11.09
N GLU A 102 -0.87 3.14 -12.27
CA GLU A 102 -0.74 3.93 -13.49
C GLU A 102 -1.52 5.26 -13.36
N PRO A 103 -1.04 6.38 -13.93
CA PRO A 103 -1.67 7.69 -13.75
C PRO A 103 -3.16 7.74 -14.11
N GLY A 104 -3.55 7.11 -15.23
CA GLY A 104 -4.95 7.05 -15.66
C GLY A 104 -5.85 6.28 -14.70
N LEU A 105 -5.36 5.15 -14.17
CA LEU A 105 -6.07 4.38 -13.15
C LEU A 105 -6.15 5.16 -11.83
N ASN A 106 -5.09 5.84 -11.41
CA ASN A 106 -5.11 6.66 -10.21
C ASN A 106 -6.17 7.77 -10.31
N ALA A 107 -6.27 8.45 -11.44
CA ALA A 107 -7.27 9.49 -11.66
C ALA A 107 -8.71 8.91 -11.63
N CYS A 108 -8.96 7.80 -12.32
CA CYS A 108 -10.27 7.15 -12.30
C CYS A 108 -10.68 6.69 -10.90
N ALA A 109 -9.74 6.16 -10.11
CA ALA A 109 -9.97 5.74 -8.73
C ALA A 109 -10.08 6.90 -7.72
N GLY A 110 -10.17 8.15 -8.18
CA GLY A 110 -10.24 9.34 -7.33
C GLY A 110 -8.95 9.64 -6.55
N GLY A 111 -7.82 9.11 -7.00
CA GLY A 111 -6.51 9.37 -6.41
C GLY A 111 -6.05 10.80 -6.62
N ALA A 112 -5.35 11.36 -5.63
CA ALA A 112 -4.80 12.71 -5.71
C ALA A 112 -3.77 12.85 -6.85
N VAL A 113 -3.66 14.05 -7.43
CA VAL A 113 -2.70 14.38 -8.51
C VAL A 113 -1.25 14.06 -8.09
N GLY A 114 -0.90 14.33 -6.83
CA GLY A 114 0.42 14.05 -6.25
C GLY A 114 0.54 12.70 -5.52
N SER A 115 -0.32 11.73 -5.84
CA SER A 115 -0.38 10.42 -5.16
C SER A 115 0.99 9.72 -5.13
N ALA A 116 1.39 9.22 -3.96
CA ALA A 116 2.62 8.43 -3.83
C ALA A 116 2.57 7.15 -4.68
N HIS A 117 1.39 6.56 -4.86
CA HIS A 117 1.20 5.36 -5.70
C HIS A 117 1.67 5.56 -7.15
N THR A 118 1.60 6.78 -7.69
CA THR A 118 1.98 7.08 -9.08
C THR A 118 3.43 7.54 -9.20
N ARG A 119 3.92 8.35 -8.24
CA ARG A 119 5.20 9.08 -8.37
C ARG A 119 6.39 8.45 -7.63
N ALA A 120 6.13 7.67 -6.59
CA ALA A 120 7.16 7.25 -5.64
C ALA A 120 6.90 5.89 -5.00
N PHE A 121 5.94 5.12 -5.51
CA PHE A 121 5.49 3.86 -4.93
C PHE A 121 4.93 3.97 -3.49
N ALA A 122 3.76 3.38 -3.29
CA ALA A 122 3.14 3.27 -1.98
C ALA A 122 2.40 1.96 -1.90
N VAL A 123 2.07 1.51 -0.68
CA VAL A 123 1.15 0.41 -0.46
C VAL A 123 -0.03 0.88 0.37
N ASP A 124 -1.22 0.40 0.00
CA ASP A 124 -2.37 0.42 0.90
C ASP A 124 -2.57 -0.98 1.46
N ILE A 125 -2.71 -1.06 2.77
CA ILE A 125 -2.83 -2.30 3.50
C ILE A 125 -4.16 -2.40 4.26
N LEU A 126 -4.65 -3.63 4.36
CA LEU A 126 -5.67 -4.01 5.32
C LEU A 126 -5.00 -4.73 6.48
N LEU A 127 -5.35 -4.30 7.69
CA LEU A 127 -5.01 -5.04 8.90
C LEU A 127 -6.15 -6.02 9.24
N PRO A 128 -5.85 -7.14 9.92
CA PRO A 128 -6.87 -7.96 10.56
C PRO A 128 -7.77 -7.10 11.46
N ARG A 129 -9.07 -7.43 11.56
CA ARG A 129 -10.05 -6.62 12.31
C ARG A 129 -9.69 -6.39 13.79
N TRP A 130 -8.88 -7.30 14.36
CA TRP A 130 -8.43 -7.24 15.75
C TRP A 130 -7.09 -6.51 15.95
N ALA A 131 -6.40 -6.15 14.87
CA ALA A 131 -5.07 -5.54 14.97
C ALA A 131 -5.17 -4.06 15.34
N ASP A 132 -4.34 -3.64 16.30
CA ASP A 132 -4.21 -2.25 16.72
C ASP A 132 -3.24 -1.50 15.80
N PRO A 133 -3.63 -0.39 15.15
CA PRO A 133 -2.73 0.42 14.33
C PRO A 133 -1.85 1.39 15.15
N GLN A 134 -2.07 1.56 16.46
CA GLN A 134 -1.29 2.51 17.28
C GLN A 134 0.22 2.26 17.33
N PRO A 135 0.74 1.02 17.29
CA PRO A 135 2.18 0.76 17.13
C PRO A 135 2.78 1.44 15.90
N LEU A 136 2.07 1.47 14.76
CA LEU A 136 2.52 2.19 13.55
C LEU A 136 2.61 3.69 13.80
N CYS A 137 1.64 4.27 14.50
CA CYS A 137 1.67 5.69 14.84
C CYS A 137 2.84 6.05 15.75
N ARG A 138 3.13 5.24 16.78
CA ARG A 138 4.29 5.47 17.65
C ARG A 138 5.60 5.40 16.87
N PHE A 139 5.73 4.41 15.98
CA PHE A 139 6.89 4.32 15.09
C PHE A 139 7.02 5.54 14.19
N TRP A 140 5.92 5.98 13.57
CA TRP A 140 5.92 7.16 12.71
C TRP A 140 6.33 8.43 13.48
N GLN A 141 5.81 8.63 14.69
CA GLN A 141 6.19 9.78 15.54
C GLN A 141 7.68 9.78 15.92
N GLN A 142 8.27 8.62 16.17
CA GLN A 142 9.66 8.49 16.65
C GLN A 142 10.68 8.42 15.51
N HIS A 143 10.33 7.76 14.41
CA HIS A 143 11.26 7.38 13.35
C HIS A 143 10.79 7.82 11.96
N GLY A 144 9.57 8.32 11.80
CA GLY A 144 8.99 8.62 10.50
C GLY A 144 9.78 9.68 9.72
N GLN A 145 10.37 10.66 10.40
CA GLN A 145 11.21 11.67 9.75
C GLN A 145 12.45 11.05 9.10
N ALA A 146 13.12 10.12 9.79
CA ALA A 146 14.31 9.44 9.27
C ALA A 146 13.97 8.54 8.06
N TRP A 147 12.75 8.03 8.01
CA TRP A 147 12.25 7.18 6.90
C TRP A 147 11.58 7.95 5.76
N ASN A 148 11.41 9.27 5.87
CA ASN A 148 10.50 10.04 5.02
C ASN A 148 9.11 9.38 4.92
N MET A 149 8.62 8.85 6.05
CA MET A 149 7.45 7.98 6.10
C MET A 149 6.17 8.79 5.93
N GLY A 150 5.45 8.50 4.84
CA GLY A 150 4.05 8.85 4.69
C GLY A 150 3.18 7.78 5.35
N LEU A 151 2.30 8.20 6.26
CA LEU A 151 1.37 7.30 6.94
C LEU A 151 -0.05 7.88 6.87
N GLY A 152 -1.00 7.14 6.32
CA GLY A 152 -2.36 7.64 6.15
C GLY A 152 -3.41 6.61 6.50
N ARG A 153 -4.64 7.05 6.76
CA ARG A 153 -5.78 6.14 6.91
C ARG A 153 -6.99 6.66 6.17
N TYR A 154 -7.44 5.88 5.19
CA TYR A 154 -8.64 6.17 4.42
C TYR A 154 -9.91 5.94 5.27
N PRO A 155 -11.05 6.57 4.92
CA PRO A 155 -12.34 6.29 5.56
C PRO A 155 -12.73 4.81 5.53
N THR A 156 -12.26 4.06 4.54
CA THR A 156 -12.45 2.61 4.40
C THR A 156 -11.71 1.80 5.47
N GLY A 157 -10.83 2.42 6.25
CA GLY A 157 -9.98 1.79 7.26
C GLY A 157 -8.63 1.30 6.72
N ARG A 158 -8.42 1.31 5.40
CA ARG A 158 -7.11 1.01 4.77
C ARG A 158 -6.03 1.96 5.27
N ILE A 159 -4.84 1.44 5.50
CA ILE A 159 -3.68 2.22 5.91
C ILE A 159 -2.76 2.40 4.71
N HIS A 160 -2.36 3.64 4.44
CA HIS A 160 -1.42 4.02 3.41
C HIS A 160 0.00 4.09 3.99
N ILE A 161 0.98 3.50 3.31
CA ILE A 161 2.40 3.56 3.70
C ILE A 161 3.27 3.86 2.46
N ASP A 162 4.13 4.86 2.57
CA ASP A 162 5.15 5.21 1.58
C ASP A 162 6.39 5.83 2.24
N THR A 163 7.46 6.02 1.47
CA THR A 163 8.68 6.72 1.91
C THR A 163 8.98 7.98 1.08
N ALA A 164 7.93 8.67 0.62
CA ALA A 164 8.03 9.82 -0.30
C ALA A 164 7.99 11.19 0.40
N GLY A 165 7.94 11.21 1.74
CA GLY A 165 7.97 12.41 2.57
C GLY A 165 7.32 12.20 3.94
N TYR A 166 7.91 12.75 5.00
CA TYR A 166 7.40 12.63 6.37
C TYR A 166 6.08 13.40 6.55
N ARG A 167 4.96 12.66 6.52
CA ARG A 167 3.61 13.24 6.62
C ARG A 167 2.61 12.23 7.16
N THR A 168 1.53 12.75 7.74
CA THR A 168 0.40 11.92 8.14
C THR A 168 -0.93 12.60 7.80
N TRP A 169 -1.96 11.80 7.54
CA TRP A 169 -3.29 12.27 7.18
C TRP A 169 -4.38 11.25 7.52
N GLY A 170 -5.64 11.67 7.56
CA GLY A 170 -6.78 10.80 7.88
C GLY A 170 -7.95 10.88 6.90
N GLY A 171 -9.17 10.66 7.40
CA GLY A 171 -10.33 10.40 6.55
C GLY A 171 -10.68 11.51 5.54
N ASP A 172 -10.33 12.76 5.83
CA ASP A 172 -10.56 13.91 4.93
C ASP A 172 -9.35 14.24 4.04
N GLY A 173 -8.27 13.44 4.11
CA GLY A 173 -7.02 13.66 3.39
C GLY A 173 -6.10 14.72 4.01
N GLY A 174 -6.52 15.38 5.09
CA GLY A 174 -5.75 16.39 5.81
C GLY A 174 -5.00 15.82 7.02
N ALA A 175 -4.00 16.56 7.49
CA ALA A 175 -3.23 16.20 8.68
C ALA A 175 -4.06 16.24 9.97
N GLY A 176 -5.04 17.14 10.05
CA GLY A 176 -5.88 17.31 11.24
C GLY A 176 -6.78 16.10 11.57
N SER A 177 -7.12 15.29 10.56
CA SER A 177 -7.91 14.05 10.76
C SER A 177 -7.03 12.81 10.98
N SER A 178 -5.71 12.99 11.02
CA SER A 178 -4.75 11.90 11.19
C SER A 178 -5.01 11.08 12.46
N PHE A 179 -5.08 9.75 12.30
CA PHE A 179 -5.21 8.81 13.42
C PHE A 179 -3.93 8.68 14.27
N CYS A 180 -2.82 9.28 13.83
CA CYS A 180 -1.54 9.29 14.55
C CYS A 180 -1.28 10.60 15.30
N ILE A 181 -2.18 11.58 15.20
CA ILE A 181 -2.12 12.81 15.98
C ILE A 181 -3.29 12.74 16.97
N LYS A 182 -3.04 13.03 18.25
CA LYS A 182 -4.15 13.12 19.21
C LYS A 182 -5.09 14.25 18.77
N PRO A 183 -6.42 14.09 18.83
CA PRO A 183 -7.33 15.22 18.74
C PRO A 183 -6.89 16.25 19.78
N SER A 184 -6.66 17.48 19.33
CA SER A 184 -6.43 18.64 20.20
C SER A 184 -7.64 18.92 21.06
#